data_AF-A0A2E2QIW6-F1
#
_entry.id   AF-A0A2E2QIW6-F1
#
_cell.length_a   1.000
_cell.length_b   1.000
_cell.length_c   1.000
_cell.angle_alpha   90.00
_cell.angle_beta   90.00
_cell.angle_gamma   90.00
#
_symmetry.space_group_name_H-M   'P 1'
#
loop_
_entity.id
_entity.type
_entity.pdbx_description
1 polymer ?
#
loop_
_entity_poly.entity_id
_entity_poly.type
_entity_poly.pdbx_seq_one_letter_code
_entity_poly.pdbx_strand_id
1 'polypeptide(L)'
;MLFPRKIASSVTVFLLSAIIGHSALAAEADKFDVVGLSLGMTTEEAMQALRDFGVMEESISETRLSFFYTDGLKNDYRTEEFLYRVSAGKKPIINGMKRHEDGIVLYFSPPPEGGRLVGIERNLINRIDPVTGAQFKEAVFDKYGAPTDENGRAFNWKFGGGDKNCLSTSLDKTGVVLPEGGKSNKSILDMVYKKTSGQYRLDLFRVSRIKSLEECANMLEFTIPGDTQPADRVRATMIDIQSWVRAELAAGEEVARLQKEAIEKREGKGKKPTL
;
A
#
# COMPACT_ATOMS: atom_id res chain seq x y z
N MET A 1 75.07 1.79 -37.85
CA MET A 1 75.12 1.65 -36.38
C MET A 1 73.82 1.01 -35.92
N LEU A 2 73.94 0.04 -35.02
CA LEU A 2 72.93 -0.94 -34.58
C LEU A 2 72.62 -0.73 -33.08
N PHE A 3 71.41 -1.14 -32.66
CA PHE A 3 70.91 -1.43 -31.29
C PHE A 3 70.40 -0.25 -30.39
N PRO A 4 69.52 -0.48 -29.38
CA PRO A 4 68.14 -1.02 -29.49
C PRO A 4 67.09 -0.50 -28.45
N ARG A 5 65.83 -0.97 -28.64
CA ARG A 5 64.78 -1.38 -27.66
C ARG A 5 64.36 -0.45 -26.50
N LYS A 6 63.04 -0.26 -26.36
CA LYS A 6 62.20 -0.89 -25.29
C LYS A 6 60.70 -0.81 -25.59
N ILE A 7 60.00 -1.86 -25.17
CA ILE A 7 58.56 -2.15 -25.25
C ILE A 7 57.97 -1.98 -23.83
N ALA A 8 56.77 -1.40 -23.71
CA ALA A 8 55.78 -1.64 -22.64
C ALA A 8 54.47 -0.96 -23.06
N SER A 9 53.43 -1.70 -23.47
CA SER A 9 52.37 -2.33 -22.67
C SER A 9 51.28 -1.37 -22.15
N SER A 10 50.09 -1.53 -22.76
CA SER A 10 48.75 -1.67 -22.15
C SER A 10 48.18 -0.51 -21.33
N VAL A 11 46.97 -0.05 -21.68
CA VAL A 11 45.73 -0.24 -20.89
C VAL A 11 44.54 0.10 -21.79
N THR A 12 43.69 -0.90 -22.03
CA THR A 12 42.34 -0.74 -22.58
C THR A 12 41.41 -0.31 -21.45
N VAL A 13 40.82 0.89 -21.53
CA VAL A 13 39.77 1.33 -20.59
C VAL A 13 38.42 0.91 -21.15
N PHE A 14 37.81 -0.11 -20.53
CA PHE A 14 36.39 -0.42 -20.67
C PHE A 14 35.59 0.61 -19.86
N LEU A 15 34.85 1.48 -20.55
CA LEU A 15 33.79 2.28 -19.94
C LEU A 15 32.53 1.41 -19.82
N LEU A 16 32.36 0.74 -18.67
CA LEU A 16 31.04 0.32 -18.22
C LEU A 16 30.35 1.53 -17.60
N SER A 17 29.30 2.04 -18.25
CA SER A 17 28.42 3.04 -17.68
C SER A 17 26.99 2.70 -18.09
N ALA A 18 26.28 1.93 -17.27
CA ALA A 18 24.80 1.86 -17.26
C ALA A 18 24.26 0.91 -16.16
N ILE A 19 24.56 1.16 -14.87
CA ILE A 19 23.77 0.56 -13.76
C ILE A 19 23.69 1.55 -12.58
N ILE A 20 22.97 2.66 -12.74
CA ILE A 20 22.66 3.57 -11.60
C ILE A 20 21.16 3.92 -11.52
N GLY A 21 20.32 3.45 -12.45
CA GLY A 21 18.90 3.87 -12.53
C GLY A 21 17.95 3.28 -11.48
N HIS A 22 18.28 2.15 -10.85
CA HIS A 22 17.32 1.44 -9.97
C HIS A 22 17.50 1.74 -8.47
N SER A 23 18.66 2.23 -8.05
CA SER A 23 18.95 2.43 -6.62
C SER A 23 18.38 3.74 -6.06
N ALA A 24 18.18 4.76 -6.91
CA ALA A 24 17.67 6.06 -6.48
C ALA A 24 16.17 6.04 -6.13
N LEU A 25 15.37 5.25 -6.86
CA LEU A 25 13.91 5.13 -6.63
C LEU A 25 13.58 4.33 -5.36
N ALA A 26 14.37 3.31 -5.03
CA ALA A 26 14.21 2.56 -3.78
C ALA A 26 14.56 3.43 -2.56
N ALA A 27 15.63 4.23 -2.65
CA ALA A 27 16.08 5.11 -1.57
C ALA A 27 15.09 6.24 -1.23
N GLU A 28 14.22 6.64 -2.17
CA GLU A 28 13.20 7.68 -1.93
C GLU A 28 11.96 7.12 -1.22
N ALA A 29 11.61 5.85 -1.46
CA ALA A 29 10.50 5.18 -0.76
C ALA A 29 10.80 4.97 0.74
N ASP A 30 12.06 4.67 1.08
CA ASP A 30 12.53 4.46 2.45
C ASP A 30 12.46 5.73 3.33
N LYS A 31 12.30 6.91 2.71
CA LYS A 31 12.15 8.19 3.42
C LYS A 31 10.80 8.32 4.11
N PHE A 32 9.77 7.65 3.60
CA PHE A 32 8.41 7.83 4.08
C PHE A 32 8.01 6.70 5.03
N ASP A 33 7.46 7.10 6.18
CA ASP A 33 6.92 6.21 7.19
C ASP A 33 5.73 6.89 7.87
N VAL A 34 4.89 6.12 8.56
CA VAL A 34 3.95 6.62 9.55
C VAL A 34 4.33 5.99 10.89
N VAL A 35 4.94 6.79 11.77
CA VAL A 35 5.37 6.36 13.11
C VAL A 35 6.29 5.13 13.13
N GLY A 36 7.18 5.04 12.16
CA GLY A 36 8.12 3.92 11.97
C GLY A 36 7.58 2.79 11.10
N LEU A 37 6.33 2.85 10.63
CA LEU A 37 5.77 1.89 9.68
C LEU A 37 5.95 2.38 8.25
N SER A 38 6.59 1.56 7.42
CA SER A 38 6.85 1.86 6.00
C SER A 38 6.21 0.82 5.10
N LEU A 39 5.80 1.24 3.90
CA LEU A 39 5.27 0.33 2.88
C LEU A 39 6.32 -0.74 2.53
N GLY A 40 5.87 -1.93 2.16
CA GLY A 40 6.74 -3.06 1.80
C GLY A 40 7.23 -3.91 2.98
N MET A 41 7.02 -3.48 4.23
CA MET A 41 7.30 -4.29 5.42
C MET A 41 6.60 -5.66 5.35
N THR A 42 7.26 -6.71 5.84
CA THR A 42 6.57 -7.98 6.12
C THR A 42 5.60 -7.83 7.28
N THR A 43 4.74 -8.83 7.47
CA THR A 43 3.90 -8.92 8.66
C THR A 43 4.72 -8.80 9.95
N GLU A 44 5.84 -9.51 10.06
CA GLU A 44 6.68 -9.54 11.26
C GLU A 44 7.31 -8.18 11.54
N GLU A 45 7.84 -7.52 10.50
CA GLU A 45 8.44 -6.19 10.58
C GLU A 45 7.39 -5.15 11.00
N ALA A 46 6.20 -5.17 10.38
CA ALA A 46 5.12 -4.25 10.72
C ALA A 46 4.61 -4.46 12.16
N MET A 47 4.48 -5.71 12.59
CA MET A 47 4.10 -6.04 13.97
C MET A 47 5.16 -5.59 14.98
N GLN A 48 6.45 -5.67 14.62
CA GLN A 48 7.51 -5.12 15.46
C GLN A 48 7.45 -3.59 15.52
N ALA A 49 7.25 -2.92 14.39
CA ALA A 49 7.11 -1.46 14.36
C ALA A 49 5.90 -0.96 15.18
N LEU A 50 4.79 -1.71 15.21
CA LEU A 50 3.66 -1.41 16.11
C LEU A 50 4.07 -1.47 17.59
N ARG A 51 4.83 -2.50 17.98
CA ARG A 51 5.35 -2.64 19.35
C ARG A 51 6.31 -1.50 19.70
N ASP A 52 7.23 -1.17 18.80
CA ASP A 52 8.20 -0.07 18.98
C ASP A 52 7.49 1.29 19.07
N PHE A 53 6.39 1.46 18.34
CA PHE A 53 5.54 2.63 18.46
C PHE A 53 4.85 2.73 19.83
N GLY A 54 4.71 1.62 20.57
CA GLY A 54 4.09 1.56 21.90
C GLY A 54 2.61 1.15 21.87
N VAL A 55 2.19 0.41 20.85
CA VAL A 55 0.88 -0.25 20.80
C VAL A 55 0.79 -1.32 21.88
N MET A 56 -0.40 -1.47 22.48
CA MET A 56 -0.65 -2.56 23.43
C MET A 56 -1.00 -3.84 22.67
N GLU A 57 -0.40 -4.97 23.05
CA GLU A 57 -0.66 -6.27 22.40
C GLU A 57 -2.15 -6.61 22.44
N GLU A 58 -2.85 -6.30 23.54
CA GLU A 58 -4.28 -6.60 23.70
C GLU A 58 -5.18 -5.72 22.82
N SER A 59 -4.63 -4.64 22.23
CA SER A 59 -5.36 -3.79 21.29
C SER A 59 -5.25 -4.28 19.84
N ILE A 60 -4.35 -5.22 19.57
CA ILE A 60 -4.10 -5.73 18.22
C ILE A 60 -5.24 -6.67 17.84
N SER A 61 -5.87 -6.36 16.71
CA SER A 61 -6.91 -7.18 16.10
C SER A 61 -6.50 -7.50 14.66
N GLU A 62 -6.28 -8.79 14.39
CA GLU A 62 -6.01 -9.32 13.05
C GLU A 62 -7.32 -9.65 12.32
N THR A 63 -7.37 -9.31 11.05
CA THR A 63 -8.37 -9.80 10.09
C THR A 63 -7.65 -10.64 9.05
N ARG A 64 -7.99 -11.93 9.02
CA ARG A 64 -7.49 -12.89 8.03
C ARG A 64 -8.56 -13.17 6.99
N LEU A 65 -8.13 -13.36 5.74
CA LEU A 65 -9.01 -13.67 4.62
C LEU A 65 -8.51 -14.92 3.89
N SER A 66 -9.42 -15.54 3.13
CA SER A 66 -9.13 -16.53 2.11
C SER A 66 -10.05 -16.28 0.92
N PHE A 67 -9.65 -16.72 -0.27
CA PHE A 67 -10.48 -16.65 -1.46
C PHE A 67 -11.27 -17.94 -1.63
N PHE A 68 -12.52 -17.81 -2.05
CA PHE A 68 -13.39 -18.94 -2.34
C PHE A 68 -13.31 -19.30 -3.83
N TYR A 69 -13.42 -20.60 -4.12
CA TYR A 69 -13.56 -21.09 -5.48
C TYR A 69 -14.46 -22.32 -5.54
N THR A 70 -14.78 -22.75 -6.75
CA THR A 70 -15.72 -23.85 -7.02
C THR A 70 -15.13 -24.87 -7.98
N ASP A 71 -15.53 -26.13 -7.87
CA ASP A 71 -15.28 -27.16 -8.89
C ASP A 71 -16.43 -27.28 -9.91
N GLY A 72 -17.41 -26.36 -9.86
CA GLY A 72 -18.65 -26.36 -10.64
C GLY A 72 -19.85 -27.04 -9.95
N LEU A 73 -19.63 -27.78 -8.86
CA LEU A 73 -20.69 -28.38 -8.05
C LEU A 73 -20.61 -27.94 -6.58
N LYS A 74 -19.40 -27.92 -6.04
CA LYS A 74 -19.06 -27.63 -4.65
C LYS A 74 -18.41 -26.24 -4.58
N ASN A 75 -18.96 -25.34 -3.73
CA ASN A 75 -18.65 -23.90 -3.71
C ASN A 75 -17.92 -23.43 -2.44
N ASP A 76 -17.40 -24.35 -1.63
CA ASP A 76 -16.74 -24.11 -0.34
C ASP A 76 -15.24 -24.41 -0.37
N TYR A 77 -14.64 -24.57 -1.56
CA TYR A 77 -13.18 -24.59 -1.66
C TYR A 77 -12.61 -23.22 -1.30
N ARG A 78 -11.47 -23.23 -0.60
CA ARG A 78 -10.79 -22.02 -0.12
C ARG A 78 -9.29 -22.11 -0.37
N THR A 79 -8.69 -20.97 -0.67
CA THR A 79 -7.23 -20.82 -0.58
C THR A 79 -6.79 -20.86 0.89
N GLU A 80 -5.47 -20.91 1.10
CA GLU A 80 -4.91 -20.67 2.43
C GLU A 80 -5.30 -19.28 2.95
N GLU A 81 -5.40 -19.17 4.27
CA GLU A 81 -5.68 -17.89 4.93
C GLU A 81 -4.42 -17.03 4.96
N PHE A 82 -4.60 -15.73 4.73
CA PHE A 82 -3.55 -14.73 4.83
C PHE A 82 -3.99 -13.57 5.71
N LEU A 83 -3.03 -12.90 6.33
CA LEU A 83 -3.29 -11.65 7.06
C LEU A 83 -3.63 -10.57 6.04
N TYR A 84 -4.82 -9.98 6.15
CA TYR A 84 -5.27 -8.90 5.28
C TYR A 84 -5.18 -7.54 5.96
N ARG A 85 -5.50 -7.49 7.26
CA ARG A 85 -5.60 -6.22 7.98
C ARG A 85 -5.26 -6.40 9.46
N VAL A 86 -4.58 -5.41 10.02
CA VAL A 86 -4.37 -5.28 11.47
C VAL A 86 -4.96 -3.96 11.92
N SER A 87 -5.74 -3.96 12.99
CA SER A 87 -6.14 -2.73 13.71
C SER A 87 -5.50 -2.75 15.07
N ALA A 88 -4.89 -1.65 15.49
CA ALA A 88 -4.27 -1.54 16.79
C ALA A 88 -4.30 -0.10 17.31
N GLY A 89 -3.94 0.11 18.57
CA GLY A 89 -3.84 1.45 19.11
C GLY A 89 -3.08 1.55 20.42
N LYS A 90 -2.69 2.77 20.77
CA LYS A 90 -2.17 3.07 22.10
C LYS A 90 -3.30 3.04 23.13
N LYS A 91 -2.92 2.83 24.39
CA LYS A 91 -3.84 2.98 25.51
C LYS A 91 -4.46 4.39 25.47
N PRO A 92 -5.80 4.51 25.41
CA PRO A 92 -6.44 5.80 25.49
C PRO A 92 -6.10 6.48 26.82
N ILE A 93 -5.74 7.77 26.77
CA ILE A 93 -5.58 8.60 27.96
C ILE A 93 -6.85 9.43 28.11
N ILE A 94 -7.48 9.37 29.27
CA ILE A 94 -8.73 10.08 29.57
C ILE A 94 -8.44 11.10 30.69
N ASN A 95 -8.77 12.37 30.45
CA ASN A 95 -8.66 13.45 31.41
C ASN A 95 -9.98 14.25 31.44
N GLY A 96 -10.89 13.85 32.33
CA GLY A 96 -12.27 14.36 32.36
C GLY A 96 -13.00 14.03 31.05
N MET A 97 -13.49 15.07 30.36
CA MET A 97 -14.13 14.93 29.03
C MET A 97 -13.13 14.92 27.85
N LYS A 98 -11.85 15.19 28.12
CA LYS A 98 -10.79 15.18 27.09
C LYS A 98 -10.22 13.77 26.98
N ARG A 99 -9.86 13.37 25.76
CA ARG A 99 -9.24 12.08 25.48
C ARG A 99 -8.10 12.22 24.47
N HIS A 100 -7.14 11.33 24.60
CA HIS A 100 -6.09 11.10 23.62
C HIS A 100 -6.17 9.64 23.18
N GLU A 101 -6.40 9.42 21.88
CA GLU A 101 -6.46 8.12 21.22
C GLU A 101 -5.53 8.16 20.01
N ASP A 102 -4.73 7.12 19.81
CA ASP A 102 -3.81 7.00 18.67
C ASP A 102 -3.96 5.60 18.09
N GLY A 103 -4.80 5.50 17.07
CA GLY A 103 -5.17 4.24 16.43
C GLY A 103 -4.51 4.11 15.07
N ILE A 104 -4.19 2.88 14.69
CA ILE A 104 -3.56 2.56 13.42
C ILE A 104 -4.18 1.32 12.79
N VAL A 105 -4.33 1.36 11.46
CA VAL A 105 -4.83 0.28 10.64
C VAL A 105 -3.81 -0.01 9.56
N LEU A 106 -3.41 -1.27 9.45
CA LEU A 106 -2.46 -1.78 8.46
C LEU A 106 -3.20 -2.68 7.48
N TYR A 107 -2.80 -2.64 6.21
CA TYR A 107 -3.34 -3.47 5.13
C TYR A 107 -2.21 -4.21 4.43
N PHE A 108 -2.40 -5.52 4.27
CA PHE A 108 -1.43 -6.42 3.66
C PHE A 108 -1.96 -6.96 2.35
N SER A 109 -1.08 -7.06 1.36
CA SER A 109 -1.43 -7.57 0.04
C SER A 109 -1.68 -9.09 0.05
N PRO A 110 -2.60 -9.61 -0.78
CA PRO A 110 -2.89 -11.04 -0.84
C PRO A 110 -1.77 -11.87 -1.51
N PRO A 111 -1.59 -13.15 -1.15
CA PRO A 111 -0.71 -14.07 -1.88
C PRO A 111 -1.22 -14.32 -3.31
N PRO A 112 -0.37 -14.75 -4.26
CA PRO A 112 0.99 -15.28 -4.07
C PRO A 112 2.10 -14.23 -4.02
N GLU A 113 1.88 -13.03 -4.56
CA GLU A 113 2.89 -11.95 -4.57
C GLU A 113 2.88 -11.10 -3.29
N GLY A 114 1.92 -11.32 -2.39
CA GLY A 114 1.66 -10.46 -1.24
C GLY A 114 2.37 -10.84 0.07
N GLY A 115 1.69 -10.57 1.19
CA GLY A 115 2.27 -10.60 2.54
C GLY A 115 3.10 -9.36 2.87
N ARG A 116 2.87 -8.25 2.15
CA ARG A 116 3.59 -6.99 2.30
C ARG A 116 2.63 -5.87 2.70
N LEU A 117 3.10 -4.95 3.54
CA LEU A 117 2.34 -3.78 3.96
C LEU A 117 2.13 -2.84 2.77
N VAL A 118 0.88 -2.67 2.35
CA VAL A 118 0.50 -1.86 1.18
C VAL A 118 -0.42 -0.68 1.53
N GLY A 119 -0.90 -0.61 2.77
CA GLY A 119 -1.72 0.51 3.23
C GLY A 119 -1.56 0.74 4.72
N ILE A 120 -1.51 2.02 5.11
CA ILE A 120 -1.44 2.46 6.51
C ILE A 120 -2.44 3.59 6.70
N GLU A 121 -3.28 3.49 7.72
CA GLU A 121 -4.09 4.61 8.20
C GLU A 121 -3.84 4.82 9.68
N ARG A 122 -3.35 6.00 10.07
CA ARG A 122 -3.27 6.44 11.46
C ARG A 122 -4.33 7.50 11.72
N ASN A 123 -5.10 7.30 12.77
CA ASN A 123 -6.07 8.27 13.27
C ASN A 123 -5.66 8.71 14.68
N LEU A 124 -5.19 9.95 14.79
CA LEU A 124 -4.84 10.59 16.05
C LEU A 124 -6.00 11.49 16.49
N ILE A 125 -6.51 11.26 17.68
CA ILE A 125 -7.41 12.18 18.38
C ILE A 125 -6.67 12.67 19.61
N ASN A 126 -6.34 13.96 19.67
CA ASN A 126 -5.72 14.56 20.85
C ASN A 126 -6.50 15.77 21.33
N ARG A 127 -7.35 15.58 22.34
CA ARG A 127 -8.08 16.69 22.98
C ARG A 127 -7.43 17.16 24.29
N ILE A 128 -6.28 16.59 24.64
CA ILE A 128 -5.51 16.95 25.83
C ILE A 128 -4.38 17.89 25.35
N ASP A 129 -4.62 19.18 25.53
CA ASP A 129 -3.69 20.26 25.22
C ASP A 129 -3.04 20.13 23.83
N PRO A 130 -3.87 20.04 22.76
CA PRO A 130 -3.37 19.91 21.39
C PRO A 130 -2.53 21.11 20.97
N VAL A 131 -1.50 20.81 20.16
CA VAL A 131 -0.82 21.85 19.36
C VAL A 131 -1.77 22.45 18.33
N THR A 132 -1.41 23.60 17.79
CA THR A 132 -2.13 24.19 16.65
C THR A 132 -1.89 23.38 15.37
N GLY A 133 -2.80 23.52 14.40
CA GLY A 133 -2.64 22.93 13.07
C GLY A 133 -1.37 23.41 12.38
N ALA A 134 -1.00 24.69 12.54
CA ALA A 134 0.24 25.24 11.99
C ALA A 134 1.49 24.55 12.56
N GLN A 135 1.55 24.38 13.88
CA GLN A 135 2.66 23.66 14.54
C GLN A 135 2.72 22.19 14.11
N PHE A 136 1.57 21.54 13.95
CA PHE A 136 1.53 20.17 13.45
C PHE A 136 2.02 20.08 12.01
N LYS A 137 1.56 21.00 11.15
CA LYS A 137 1.99 21.12 9.75
C LYS A 137 3.50 21.30 9.65
N GLU A 138 4.06 22.23 10.42
CA GLU A 138 5.50 22.48 10.49
C GLU A 138 6.28 21.21 10.86
N ALA A 139 5.87 20.50 11.92
CA ALA A 139 6.53 19.26 12.32
C ALA A 139 6.47 18.16 11.26
N VAL A 140 5.38 18.06 10.49
CA VAL A 140 5.28 17.12 9.36
C VAL A 140 6.22 17.55 8.23
N PHE A 141 6.29 18.84 7.93
CA PHE A 141 7.13 19.37 6.85
C PHE A 141 8.61 19.28 7.19
N ASP A 142 8.98 19.46 8.45
CA ASP A 142 10.34 19.24 8.93
C ASP A 142 10.77 17.78 8.74
N LYS A 143 9.85 16.83 8.95
CA LYS A 143 10.12 15.40 8.79
C LYS A 143 10.22 14.98 7.32
N TYR A 144 9.23 15.35 6.49
CA TYR A 144 9.11 14.81 5.13
C TYR A 144 9.54 15.78 4.03
N GLY A 145 9.80 17.05 4.36
CA GLY A 145 10.01 18.13 3.40
C GLY A 145 8.69 18.67 2.84
N ALA A 146 8.78 19.55 1.84
CA ALA A 146 7.61 20.12 1.19
C ALA A 146 6.73 19.04 0.51
N PRO A 147 5.40 19.12 0.60
CA PRO A 147 4.49 18.20 -0.09
C PRO A 147 4.50 18.43 -1.60
N THR A 148 4.15 17.39 -2.35
CA THR A 148 3.90 17.48 -3.80
C THR A 148 2.65 18.32 -4.08
N ASP A 149 1.59 18.14 -3.28
CA ASP A 149 0.32 18.85 -3.41
C ASP A 149 -0.24 19.20 -2.01
N GLU A 150 -0.88 20.36 -1.85
CA GLU A 150 -1.59 20.73 -0.61
C GLU A 150 -2.88 21.51 -0.87
N ASN A 151 -3.82 21.47 0.09
CA ASN A 151 -5.07 22.26 0.02
C ASN A 151 -5.45 22.98 1.34
N GLY A 152 -4.45 23.31 2.16
CA GLY A 152 -4.62 24.01 3.45
C GLY A 152 -5.13 23.14 4.59
N ARG A 153 -5.68 21.95 4.29
CA ARG A 153 -6.06 20.94 5.31
C ARG A 153 -5.46 19.58 5.05
N ALA A 154 -5.11 19.28 3.80
CA ALA A 154 -4.43 18.07 3.42
C ALA A 154 -3.09 18.39 2.73
N PHE A 155 -2.09 17.57 3.01
CA PHE A 155 -0.73 17.65 2.48
C PHE A 155 -0.36 16.28 1.95
N ASN A 156 0.04 16.19 0.69
CA ASN A 156 0.25 14.94 -0.02
C ASN A 156 1.68 14.88 -0.58
N TRP A 157 2.35 13.76 -0.33
CA TRP A 157 3.62 13.41 -0.96
C TRP A 157 3.36 12.25 -1.91
N LYS A 158 3.71 12.44 -3.17
CA LYS A 158 3.76 11.39 -4.18
C LYS A 158 5.21 10.90 -4.25
N PHE A 159 5.39 9.60 -4.12
CA PHE A 159 6.69 8.95 -4.17
C PHE A 159 6.50 7.55 -4.74
N GLY A 160 7.57 6.86 -5.12
CA GLY A 160 7.52 5.46 -5.55
C GLY A 160 6.64 5.21 -6.78
N GLY A 161 7.25 4.83 -7.90
CA GLY A 161 6.52 4.57 -9.13
C GLY A 161 6.27 5.84 -9.95
N GLY A 162 5.01 6.10 -10.33
CA GLY A 162 4.61 7.23 -11.17
C GLY A 162 4.38 8.53 -10.40
N ASP A 163 3.75 9.53 -11.05
CA ASP A 163 3.53 10.87 -10.51
C ASP A 163 2.05 11.24 -10.33
N LYS A 164 1.12 10.31 -10.58
CA LYS A 164 -0.32 10.58 -10.59
C LYS A 164 -1.06 9.96 -9.42
N ASN A 165 -2.05 10.69 -8.91
CA ASN A 165 -3.06 10.13 -8.01
C ASN A 165 -4.09 9.33 -8.82
N CYS A 166 -4.02 7.99 -8.73
CA CYS A 166 -4.95 7.09 -9.41
C CYS A 166 -6.25 6.80 -8.65
N LEU A 167 -6.41 7.32 -7.43
CA LEU A 167 -7.56 7.06 -6.56
C LEU A 167 -8.58 8.21 -6.57
N SER A 168 -8.12 9.42 -6.88
CA SER A 168 -8.95 10.62 -6.95
C SER A 168 -9.29 10.99 -8.40
N THR A 169 -10.50 11.51 -8.62
CA THR A 169 -10.87 12.09 -9.93
C THR A 169 -10.08 13.37 -10.27
N SER A 170 -9.39 13.94 -9.29
CA SER A 170 -8.41 15.01 -9.48
C SER A 170 -7.00 14.43 -9.37
N LEU A 171 -6.28 14.37 -10.50
CA LEU A 171 -4.92 13.81 -10.58
C LEU A 171 -3.88 14.56 -9.73
N ASP A 172 -4.05 15.87 -9.62
CA ASP A 172 -3.08 16.82 -9.05
C ASP A 172 -3.56 17.35 -7.69
N LYS A 173 -4.26 16.52 -6.93
CA LYS A 173 -4.82 16.92 -5.64
C LYS A 173 -4.72 15.81 -4.60
N THR A 174 -4.82 16.26 -3.37
CA THR A 174 -5.08 15.48 -2.16
C THR A 174 -6.33 14.60 -2.31
N GLY A 175 -6.48 13.59 -1.47
CA GLY A 175 -7.63 12.69 -1.43
C GLY A 175 -7.18 11.24 -1.52
N VAL A 176 -6.26 10.84 -0.65
CA VAL A 176 -5.85 9.45 -0.51
C VAL A 176 -6.88 8.74 0.35
N VAL A 177 -7.41 7.65 -0.17
CA VAL A 177 -8.36 6.79 0.55
C VAL A 177 -7.87 5.35 0.44
N LEU A 178 -8.06 4.57 1.50
CA LEU A 178 -7.81 3.14 1.47
C LEU A 178 -9.11 2.38 1.18
N PRO A 179 -9.03 1.17 0.61
CA PRO A 179 -10.14 0.22 0.59
C PRO A 179 -10.80 0.07 1.98
N GLU A 180 -12.07 0.45 2.10
CA GLU A 180 -12.85 0.24 3.34
C GLU A 180 -13.53 -1.13 3.32
N GLY A 181 -13.24 -1.95 4.34
CA GLY A 181 -13.91 -3.22 4.63
C GLY A 181 -15.30 -3.04 5.28
N GLY A 182 -16.15 -2.19 4.68
CA GLY A 182 -17.51 -1.89 5.15
C GLY A 182 -18.59 -2.26 4.14
N LYS A 183 -19.80 -1.68 4.26
CA LYS A 183 -20.99 -2.01 3.43
C LYS A 183 -20.80 -1.99 1.91
N SER A 184 -19.74 -1.37 1.40
CA SER A 184 -19.44 -1.31 -0.04
C SER A 184 -18.35 -2.27 -0.52
N ASN A 185 -17.64 -2.97 0.38
CA ASN A 185 -16.56 -3.94 0.11
C ASN A 185 -15.74 -3.58 -1.14
N LYS A 186 -15.22 -2.35 -1.18
CA LYS A 186 -14.44 -1.89 -2.33
C LYS A 186 -13.03 -2.44 -2.21
N SER A 187 -12.61 -3.22 -3.18
CA SER A 187 -11.20 -3.61 -3.36
C SER A 187 -10.40 -2.44 -3.95
N ILE A 188 -9.07 -2.53 -3.91
CA ILE A 188 -8.21 -1.59 -4.65
C ILE A 188 -8.51 -1.61 -6.16
N LEU A 189 -8.90 -2.76 -6.71
CA LEU A 189 -9.30 -2.89 -8.12
C LEU A 189 -10.56 -2.08 -8.42
N ASP A 190 -11.54 -2.03 -7.50
CA ASP A 190 -12.73 -1.18 -7.64
C ASP A 190 -12.39 0.31 -7.57
N MET A 191 -11.25 0.68 -7.00
CA MET A 191 -10.79 2.06 -6.89
C MET A 191 -9.97 2.50 -8.12
N VAL A 192 -9.23 1.58 -8.74
CA VAL A 192 -8.35 1.87 -9.87
C VAL A 192 -9.04 1.62 -11.22
N TYR A 193 -9.78 0.52 -11.38
CA TYR A 193 -10.36 0.10 -12.65
C TYR A 193 -11.87 0.25 -12.71
N LYS A 194 -12.40 0.43 -13.93
CA LYS A 194 -13.84 0.36 -14.16
C LYS A 194 -14.30 -1.09 -14.13
N LYS A 195 -15.54 -1.28 -13.66
CA LYS A 195 -16.23 -2.57 -13.68
C LYS A 195 -17.37 -2.52 -14.69
N THR A 196 -17.47 -3.51 -15.56
CA THR A 196 -18.57 -3.65 -16.53
C THR A 196 -19.12 -5.06 -16.42
N SER A 197 -20.43 -5.19 -16.20
CA SER A 197 -21.10 -6.49 -16.02
C SER A 197 -20.44 -7.40 -14.98
N GLY A 198 -19.95 -6.82 -13.88
CA GLY A 198 -19.30 -7.56 -12.79
C GLY A 198 -17.82 -7.89 -13.00
N GLN A 199 -17.24 -7.60 -14.17
CA GLN A 199 -15.84 -7.87 -14.50
C GLN A 199 -15.02 -6.58 -14.56
N TYR A 200 -13.75 -6.63 -14.13
CA TYR A 200 -12.85 -5.49 -14.25
C TYR A 200 -12.39 -5.32 -15.69
N ARG A 201 -12.40 -4.06 -16.15
CA ARG A 201 -11.83 -3.64 -17.42
C ARG A 201 -10.44 -3.11 -17.15
N LEU A 202 -9.43 -3.99 -17.21
CA LEU A 202 -8.03 -3.67 -16.90
C LEU A 202 -7.42 -2.68 -17.90
N ASP A 203 -8.08 -2.49 -19.05
CA ASP A 203 -7.78 -1.48 -20.05
C ASP A 203 -8.42 -0.10 -19.75
N LEU A 204 -9.35 -0.03 -18.77
CA LEU A 204 -10.12 1.17 -18.46
C LEU A 204 -9.98 1.57 -16.99
N PHE A 205 -9.09 2.52 -16.74
CA PHE A 205 -8.96 3.17 -15.44
C PHE A 205 -10.19 4.02 -15.10
N ARG A 206 -10.52 4.13 -13.80
CA ARG A 206 -11.59 5.01 -13.32
C ARG A 206 -11.26 6.47 -13.60
N VAL A 207 -10.01 6.84 -13.42
CA VAL A 207 -9.49 8.15 -13.80
C VAL A 207 -9.03 8.07 -15.25
N SER A 208 -9.83 8.63 -16.17
CA SER A 208 -9.68 8.44 -17.62
C SER A 208 -8.34 8.91 -18.23
N ARG A 209 -7.61 9.74 -17.48
CA ARG A 209 -6.30 10.29 -17.85
C ARG A 209 -5.13 9.36 -17.51
N ILE A 210 -5.35 8.33 -16.69
CA ILE A 210 -4.37 7.27 -16.42
C ILE A 210 -4.41 6.27 -17.58
N LYS A 211 -3.25 5.92 -18.14
CA LYS A 211 -3.14 4.94 -19.25
C LYS A 211 -2.46 3.65 -18.82
N SER A 212 -1.64 3.69 -17.77
CA SER A 212 -1.06 2.48 -17.19
C SER A 212 -0.95 2.58 -15.67
N LEU A 213 -0.74 1.42 -15.02
CA LEU A 213 -0.61 1.34 -13.56
C LEU A 213 0.70 2.00 -13.09
N GLU A 214 1.72 2.01 -13.95
CA GLU A 214 3.04 2.59 -13.69
C GLU A 214 2.97 4.12 -13.51
N GLU A 215 1.91 4.77 -14.00
CA GLU A 215 1.68 6.20 -13.77
C GLU A 215 1.18 6.50 -12.35
N CYS A 216 0.73 5.48 -11.60
CA CYS A 216 0.22 5.65 -10.25
C CYS A 216 1.37 5.83 -9.27
N ALA A 217 1.36 6.94 -8.54
CA ALA A 217 2.28 7.16 -7.43
C ALA A 217 1.84 6.36 -6.20
N ASN A 218 2.81 5.95 -5.38
CA ASN A 218 2.53 5.74 -3.96
C ASN A 218 2.33 7.09 -3.30
N MET A 219 1.54 7.12 -2.22
CA MET A 219 1.14 8.38 -1.61
C MET A 219 1.18 8.32 -0.10
N LEU A 220 1.60 9.43 0.51
CA LEU A 220 1.45 9.73 1.93
C LEU A 220 0.63 11.02 2.03
N GLU A 221 -0.45 11.01 2.78
CA GLU A 221 -1.29 12.17 3.00
C GLU A 221 -1.57 12.39 4.47
N PHE A 222 -1.35 13.62 4.94
CA PHE A 222 -1.84 14.08 6.23
C PHE A 222 -3.05 14.95 6.04
N THR A 223 -4.08 14.77 6.88
CA THR A 223 -5.25 15.66 6.97
C THR A 223 -5.37 16.22 8.38
N ILE A 224 -5.52 17.55 8.49
CA ILE A 224 -5.66 18.30 9.74
C ILE A 224 -6.89 19.25 9.70
N PRO A 225 -7.38 19.75 10.85
CA PRO A 225 -8.56 20.65 10.89
C PRO A 225 -8.31 22.03 10.26
N GLY A 226 -7.07 22.52 10.27
CA GLY A 226 -6.60 23.77 9.67
C GLY A 226 -5.63 24.53 10.58
N ASP A 227 -4.87 25.47 10.04
CA ASP A 227 -3.70 26.07 10.70
C ASP A 227 -3.98 26.72 12.07
N THR A 228 -5.08 27.49 12.19
CA THR A 228 -5.45 28.19 13.42
C THR A 228 -6.27 27.34 14.39
N GLN A 229 -6.68 26.15 13.96
CA GLN A 229 -7.47 25.24 14.79
C GLN A 229 -6.55 24.31 15.57
N PRO A 230 -6.98 23.81 16.75
CA PRO A 230 -6.29 22.72 17.40
C PRO A 230 -6.15 21.52 16.47
N ALA A 231 -4.96 20.91 16.41
CA ALA A 231 -4.72 19.65 15.73
C ALA A 231 -5.27 18.46 16.55
N ASP A 232 -6.54 18.53 16.92
CA ASP A 232 -7.18 17.57 17.82
C ASP A 232 -7.69 16.30 17.13
N ARG A 233 -7.70 16.32 15.79
CA ARG A 233 -7.99 15.20 14.91
C ARG A 233 -7.07 15.26 13.71
N VAL A 234 -6.10 14.35 13.67
CA VAL A 234 -5.19 14.21 12.54
C VAL A 234 -5.34 12.82 11.94
N ARG A 235 -5.36 12.75 10.62
CA ARG A 235 -5.25 11.49 9.89
C ARG A 235 -3.97 11.48 9.08
N ALA A 236 -3.27 10.34 9.09
CA ALA A 236 -2.24 10.03 8.11
C ALA A 236 -2.66 8.80 7.32
N THR A 237 -2.58 8.85 6.00
CA THR A 237 -2.90 7.74 5.10
C THR A 237 -1.74 7.52 4.15
N MET A 238 -1.24 6.30 4.08
CA MET A 238 -0.15 5.90 3.20
C MET A 238 -0.56 4.69 2.37
N ILE A 239 -0.24 4.66 1.08
CA ILE A 239 -0.66 3.58 0.18
C ILE A 239 0.38 3.26 -0.90
N ASP A 240 0.59 1.97 -1.14
CA ASP A 240 1.24 1.44 -2.33
C ASP A 240 0.17 0.96 -3.33
N ILE A 241 -0.09 1.76 -4.37
CA ILE A 241 -1.15 1.42 -5.33
C ILE A 241 -0.72 0.28 -6.24
N GLN A 242 0.51 0.35 -6.75
CA GLN A 242 0.96 -0.58 -7.78
C GLN A 242 1.09 -1.99 -7.22
N SER A 243 1.75 -2.14 -6.07
CA SER A 243 1.96 -3.44 -5.44
C SER A 243 0.65 -4.05 -4.97
N TRP A 244 -0.29 -3.23 -4.45
CA TRP A 244 -1.60 -3.75 -4.04
C TRP A 244 -2.42 -4.23 -5.24
N VAL A 245 -2.49 -3.44 -6.32
CA VAL A 245 -3.20 -3.84 -7.55
C VAL A 245 -2.60 -5.12 -8.14
N ARG A 246 -1.28 -5.21 -8.26
CA ARG A 246 -0.59 -6.39 -8.82
C ARG A 246 -0.87 -7.64 -8.00
N ALA A 247 -0.76 -7.56 -6.67
CA ALA A 247 -1.05 -8.67 -5.79
C ALA A 247 -2.50 -9.16 -5.90
N GLU A 248 -3.49 -8.26 -6.02
CA GLU A 248 -4.90 -8.63 -6.18
C GLU A 248 -5.19 -9.28 -7.53
N LEU A 249 -4.53 -8.83 -8.60
CA LEU A 249 -4.60 -9.48 -9.91
C LEU A 249 -3.97 -10.88 -9.88
N ALA A 250 -2.77 -11.01 -9.29
CA ALA A 250 -2.08 -12.29 -9.13
C ALA A 250 -2.89 -13.28 -8.28
N ALA A 251 -3.52 -12.80 -7.21
CA ALA A 251 -4.43 -13.61 -6.40
C ALA A 251 -5.64 -14.11 -7.22
N GLY A 252 -6.21 -13.25 -8.07
CA GLY A 252 -7.31 -13.63 -8.96
C GLY A 252 -6.91 -14.70 -9.99
N GLU A 253 -5.72 -14.57 -10.59
CA GLU A 253 -5.17 -15.57 -11.52
C GLU A 253 -4.94 -16.92 -10.83
N GLU A 254 -4.40 -16.89 -9.62
CA GLU A 254 -4.17 -18.10 -8.82
C GLU A 254 -5.48 -18.80 -8.45
N VAL A 255 -6.50 -18.04 -8.03
CA VAL A 255 -7.84 -18.58 -7.76
C VAL A 255 -8.44 -19.22 -9.01
N ALA A 256 -8.28 -18.60 -10.18
CA ALA A 256 -8.76 -19.16 -11.45
C ALA A 256 -8.03 -20.46 -11.82
N ARG A 257 -6.72 -20.55 -11.56
CA ARG A 257 -5.92 -21.77 -11.74
C ARG A 257 -6.41 -22.89 -10.83
N LEU A 258 -6.58 -22.62 -9.53
CA LEU A 258 -7.07 -23.58 -8.54
C LEU A 258 -8.48 -24.09 -8.88
N GLN A 259 -9.35 -23.20 -9.35
CA GLN A 259 -10.68 -23.56 -9.83
C GLN A 259 -10.61 -24.53 -11.02
N LYS A 260 -9.78 -24.24 -12.02
CA LYS A 260 -9.60 -25.11 -13.19
C LYS A 260 -9.11 -26.51 -12.77
N GLU A 261 -8.12 -26.57 -11.89
CA GLU A 261 -7.58 -27.85 -11.38
C GLU A 261 -8.63 -28.66 -10.62
N ALA A 262 -9.49 -27.98 -9.83
CA ALA A 262 -10.58 -28.64 -9.11
C ALA A 262 -11.63 -29.22 -10.07
N ILE A 263 -12.00 -28.47 -11.11
CA ILE A 263 -12.92 -28.92 -12.18
C ILE A 263 -12.35 -30.16 -12.88
N GLU A 264 -11.10 -30.09 -13.35
CA GLU A 264 -10.45 -31.19 -14.07
C GLU A 264 -10.34 -32.45 -13.19
N LYS A 265 -9.99 -32.28 -11.91
CA LYS A 265 -9.93 -33.37 -10.94
C LYS A 265 -11.28 -34.01 -10.68
N ARG A 266 -12.37 -33.24 -10.71
CA ARG A 266 -13.74 -33.74 -10.58
C ARG A 266 -14.14 -34.54 -11.81
N GLU A 267 -13.94 -33.97 -13.00
CA GLU A 267 -14.35 -34.59 -14.27
C GLU A 267 -13.57 -35.87 -14.58
N GLY A 268 -12.28 -35.89 -14.25
CA GLY A 268 -11.45 -37.11 -14.35
C GLY A 268 -11.90 -38.27 -13.46
N LYS A 269 -12.79 -38.02 -12.47
CA LYS A 269 -13.40 -39.04 -11.63
C LYS A 269 -14.81 -39.45 -12.07
N GLY A 270 -15.36 -38.83 -13.11
CA GLY A 270 -16.69 -39.13 -13.62
C GLY A 270 -16.76 -40.51 -14.27
N LYS A 271 -17.66 -41.37 -13.82
CA LYS A 271 -18.02 -42.58 -14.57
C LYS A 271 -18.82 -42.16 -15.81
N LYS A 272 -18.46 -42.69 -16.98
CA LYS A 272 -19.26 -42.49 -18.20
C LYS A 272 -20.69 -42.99 -17.96
N PRO A 273 -21.72 -42.30 -18.47
CA PRO A 273 -23.08 -42.81 -18.42
C PRO A 273 -23.15 -44.16 -19.15
N THR A 274 -23.77 -45.15 -18.53
CA THR A 274 -24.21 -46.35 -19.25
C THR A 274 -25.47 -45.95 -20.01
N LEU A 275 -25.40 -45.96 -21.35
CA LEU A 275 -26.56 -45.78 -22.23
C LEU A 275 -27.28 -47.11 -22.43
#